data_AF-A0A3Q4BNF1-F1
#
_entry.id   AF-A0A3Q4BNF1-F1
#
_cell.length_a   1.000
_cell.length_b   1.000
_cell.length_c   1.000
_cell.angle_alpha   90.00
_cell.angle_beta   90.00
_cell.angle_gamma   90.00
#
_symmetry.space_group_name_H-M   'P 1'
#
loop_
_entity.id
_entity.type
_entity.pdbx_description
1 polymer ?
#
loop_
_entity_poly.entity_id
_entity_poly.type
_entity_poly.pdbx_seq_one_letter_code
_entity_poly.pdbx_strand_id
1 'polypeptide(L)' 'MASGVKVTDEVVAVFNDMKVRKAQANEDEKRRRKKAILFCMSKDLKNIVLDDGKEIL' A
#
# COMPACT_ATOMS: atom_id res chain seq x y z
N MET A 1 13.39 -20.25 1.25
CA MET A 1 13.86 -18.98 0.67
C MET A 1 13.52 -17.88 1.67
N ALA A 2 14.51 -17.30 2.35
CA ALA A 2 14.30 -16.08 3.15
C ALA A 2 14.75 -14.91 2.28
N SER A 3 13.84 -14.02 1.91
CA SER A 3 14.09 -12.97 0.91
C SER A 3 15.02 -11.86 1.40
N GLY A 4 15.49 -11.89 2.66
CA GLY A 4 16.40 -10.87 3.23
C GLY A 4 15.80 -9.46 3.34
N VAL A 5 14.56 -9.29 2.91
CA VAL A 5 13.85 -8.02 2.82
C VAL A 5 12.63 -8.05 3.74
N LYS A 6 12.47 -7.02 4.55
CA LYS A 6 11.35 -6.81 5.46
C LYS A 6 10.26 -5.98 4.77
N VAL A 7 9.01 -6.35 4.97
CA VAL A 7 7.86 -5.51 4.61
C VAL A 7 7.51 -4.66 5.82
N THR A 8 7.32 -3.35 5.64
CA THR A 8 6.92 -2.47 6.74
C THR A 8 5.42 -2.61 7.04
N ASP A 9 5.03 -2.32 8.28
CA ASP A 9 3.63 -2.43 8.70
C ASP A 9 2.71 -1.47 7.92
N GLU A 10 3.26 -0.35 7.44
CA GLU A 10 2.54 0.61 6.58
C GLU A 10 2.09 -0.02 5.26
N VAL A 11 2.96 -0.81 4.61
CA VAL A 11 2.63 -1.52 3.38
C VAL A 11 1.52 -2.53 3.62
N VAL A 12 1.55 -3.23 4.77
CA VAL A 12 0.53 -4.20 5.15
C VAL A 12 -0.82 -3.51 5.42
N ALA A 13 -0.81 -2.38 6.12
CA ALA A 13 -2.02 -1.60 6.40
C ALA A 13 -2.68 -1.09 5.12
N VAL A 14 -1.89 -0.52 4.20
CA VAL A 14 -2.36 -0.04 2.90
C VAL A 14 -2.90 -1.18 2.04
N PHE A 15 -2.20 -2.31 2.01
CA PHE A 15 -2.67 -3.48 1.28
C PHE A 15 -4.03 -3.99 1.80
N ASN A 16 -4.21 -4.03 3.12
CA ASN A 16 -5.47 -4.42 3.73
C ASN A 16 -6.60 -3.44 3.39
N ASP A 17 -6.33 -2.13 3.42
CA ASP A 17 -7.32 -1.11 3.05
C ASP A 17 -7.74 -1.21 1.56
N MET A 18 -6.78 -1.47 0.65
CA MET A 18 -7.09 -1.70 -0.77
C MET A 18 -7.90 -2.99 -0.98
N LYS A 19 -7.53 -4.07 -0.27
CA LYS A 19 -8.12 -5.41 -0.42
C LYS A 19 -9.53 -5.49 0.16
N VAL A 20 -9.77 -4.90 1.32
CA VAL A 20 -11.05 -5.02 2.03
C VAL A 20 -12.04 -3.99 1.48
N ARG A 21 -13.06 -4.47 0.78
CA ARG A 21 -14.19 -3.63 0.38
C ARG A 21 -15.07 -3.38 1.61
N LYS A 22 -15.10 -2.14 2.11
CA LYS A 22 -16.13 -1.73 3.08
C LYS A 22 -17.48 -1.71 2.37
N ALA A 23 -18.41 -2.55 2.82
CA ALA A 23 -19.74 -2.68 2.23
C ALA A 23 -20.57 -1.38 2.30
N GLN A 24 -20.31 -0.54 3.30
CA GLN A 24 -20.95 0.77 3.50
C GLN A 24 -19.93 1.92 3.42
N ALA A 25 -19.04 1.91 2.43
CA ALA A 25 -18.15 3.06 2.19
C ALA A 25 -18.95 4.28 1.74
N ASN A 26 -18.73 5.44 2.37
CA ASN A 26 -19.30 6.71 1.93
C ASN A 26 -18.71 7.15 0.58
N GLU A 27 -19.36 8.09 -0.12
CA GLU A 27 -18.89 8.60 -1.42
C GLU A 27 -17.46 9.16 -1.35
N ASP A 28 -17.09 9.81 -0.24
CA ASP A 28 -15.72 10.28 0.00
C ASP A 28 -14.71 9.14 0.14
N GLU A 29 -15.07 8.04 0.78
CA GLU A 29 -14.19 6.87 0.91
C GLU A 29 -14.03 6.14 -0.43
N LYS A 30 -15.10 6.05 -1.22
CA LYS A 30 -15.03 5.49 -2.58
C LYS A 30 -14.14 6.34 -3.48
N ARG A 31 -14.22 7.67 -3.38
CA ARG A 31 -13.45 8.61 -4.20
C ARG A 31 -11.97 8.67 -3.81
N ARG A 32 -11.65 8.45 -2.53
CA ARG A 32 -10.26 8.38 -2.02
C ARG A 32 -9.62 7.00 -2.23
N ARG A 33 -10.37 6.02 -2.76
CA ARG A 33 -9.87 4.68 -2.95
C ARG A 33 -8.84 4.66 -4.08
N LYS A 34 -7.62 4.27 -3.73
CA LYS A 34 -6.53 4.11 -4.69
C LYS A 34 -6.80 2.87 -5.55
N LYS A 35 -6.83 3.04 -6.86
CA LYS A 35 -6.89 1.98 -7.89
C LYS A 35 -5.58 1.21 -8.00
N ALA A 36 -4.44 1.90 -7.84
CA ALA A 36 -3.14 1.26 -7.80
C ALA A 36 -2.18 2.04 -6.89
N ILE A 37 -1.23 1.32 -6.30
CA ILE A 37 -0.17 1.88 -5.45
C ILE A 37 1.13 1.19 -5.84
N LEU A 38 2.20 1.97 -5.98
CA LEU A 38 3.53 1.44 -6.22
C LEU A 38 4.32 1.37 -4.91
N PHE A 39 5.00 0.23 -4.74
CA PHE A 39 5.95 0.01 -3.66
C PHE A 39 7.36 0.03 -4.25
N CYS A 40 8.32 0.53 -3.48
CA CYS A 40 9.73 0.52 -3.86
C CYS A 40 10.58 -0.07 -2.74
N MET A 41 11.81 -0.46 -3.07
CA MET A 41 12.78 -0.84 -2.06
C MET A 41 13.39 0.43 -1.45
N SER A 42 13.62 0.39 -0.14
CA SER A 42 14.38 1.42 0.55
C SER A 42 15.82 1.49 0.03
N LYS A 43 16.50 2.62 0.24
CA LYS A 43 17.87 2.85 -0.25
C LYS A 43 18.88 1.80 0.25
N ASP A 44 18.65 1.28 1.45
CA ASP A 44 19.42 0.21 2.09
C ASP A 44 19.04 -1.19 1.60
N LEU A 45 18.08 -1.30 0.67
CA LEU A 45 17.60 -2.53 0.04
C LEU A 45 17.09 -3.61 1.02
N LYS A 46 16.80 -3.22 2.27
CA LYS A 46 16.33 -4.14 3.32
C LYS A 46 14.83 -4.04 3.56
N ASN A 47 14.18 -2.96 3.13
CA ASN A 47 12.77 -2.74 3.41
C ASN A 47 11.99 -2.48 2.11
N ILE A 48 10.76 -3.01 2.04
CA ILE A 48 9.76 -2.58 1.06
C ILE A 48 8.97 -1.44 1.69
N VAL A 49 8.93 -0.31 1.02
CA VAL A 49 8.24 0.91 1.46
C VAL A 49 7.29 1.41 0.36
N LEU A 50 6.41 2.34 0.73
CA LEU A 50 5.54 3.02 -0.23
C LEU A 50 6.37 4.00 -1.08
N ASP A 51 6.10 4.04 -2.38
CA ASP A 51 6.64 5.07 -3.26
C ASP A 51 5.69 6.28 -3.23
N ASP A 52 5.96 7.20 -2.29
CA ASP A 52 5.13 8.37 -2.05
C ASP A 52 4.93 9.19 -3.34
N GLY A 53 3.67 9.39 -3.72
CA GLY A 53 3.30 10.12 -4.94
C GLY A 53 3.08 9.26 -6.18
N LYS A 54 3.26 7.93 -6.10
CA LYS A 54 2.95 6.99 -7.19
C LYS A 54 1.70 6.15 -6.94
N GLU A 55 0.67 6.82 -6.45
CA GLU A 55 -0.66 6.29 -6.26
C GLU A 55 -1.61 6.75 -7.37
N ILE A 56 -2.43 5.82 -7.86
CA ILE A 56 -3.45 6.07 -8.88
C ILE A 56 -4.81 5.92 -8.21
N LEU A 57 -5.68 6.93 -8.33
CA LEU A 57 -7.08 6.92 -7.87
C LEU A 57 -8.03 6.31 -8.93
#